data_AF-A0A849REG4-F1
#
_entry.id   AF-A0A849REG4-F1
#
_cell.length_a   1.000
_cell.length_b   1.000
_cell.length_c   1.000
_cell.angle_alpha   90.00
_cell.angle_beta   90.00
_cell.angle_gamma   90.00
#
_symmetry.space_group_name_H-M   'P 1'
#
loop_
_entity.id
_entity.type
_entity.pdbx_description
1 polymer ?
#
loop_
_entity_poly.entity_id
_entity_poly.type
_entity_poly.pdbx_seq_one_letter_code
_entity_poly.pdbx_strand_id
1 'polypeptide(L)'
;DPNGAVGIIFTDGAVLTLGPSGKLIVENFLFKPDEQKVSFLSRVVKGSVAFMSGAIGRISPGSVQFKTPTATLGLRGTKILIEVE
;
A
#
# COMPACT_ATOMS: atom_id res chain seq x y z
N ASP A 1 15.92 5.44 9.57
CA ASP A 1 16.13 6.18 10.82
C ASP A 1 15.31 5.51 11.93
N PRO A 2 15.89 5.24 13.11
CA PRO A 2 15.20 4.63 14.26
C PRO A 2 14.01 5.43 14.81
N ASN A 3 13.90 6.72 14.49
CA ASN A 3 12.78 7.59 14.83
C ASN A 3 12.08 8.18 13.59
N GLY A 4 12.49 7.76 12.39
CA GLY A 4 11.94 8.28 11.15
C GLY A 4 10.58 7.70 10.84
N ALA A 5 9.70 8.50 10.26
CA ALA A 5 8.47 8.03 9.66
C ALA A 5 8.31 8.70 8.29
N VAL A 6 7.66 8.00 7.36
CA VAL A 6 7.36 8.52 6.03
C VAL A 6 5.88 8.36 5.76
N GLY A 7 5.21 9.44 5.38
CA GLY A 7 3.84 9.44 4.87
C GLY A 7 3.82 9.69 3.36
N ILE A 8 3.02 8.91 2.63
CA ILE A 8 2.83 9.02 1.18
C ILE A 8 1.33 9.14 0.93
N ILE A 9 0.93 10.14 0.16
CA ILE A 9 -0.43 10.30 -0.36
C ILE A 9 -0.36 10.05 -1.87
N PHE A 10 -1.12 9.07 -2.34
CA PHE A 10 -1.19 8.71 -3.75
C PHE A 10 -2.25 9.53 -4.48
N THR A 11 -2.15 9.60 -5.81
CA THR A 11 -3.09 10.39 -6.63
C THR A 11 -4.52 9.82 -6.65
N ASP A 12 -4.71 8.56 -6.25
CA ASP A 12 -6.04 7.97 -6.05
C ASP A 12 -6.64 8.30 -4.67
N GLY A 13 -5.92 9.06 -3.84
CA GLY A 13 -6.28 9.42 -2.47
C GLY A 13 -5.93 8.36 -1.43
N ALA A 14 -5.22 7.28 -1.79
CA ALA A 14 -4.71 6.34 -0.81
C ALA A 14 -3.62 6.97 0.07
N VAL A 15 -3.56 6.56 1.33
CA VAL A 15 -2.54 7.04 2.28
C VAL A 15 -1.75 5.85 2.78
N LEU A 16 -0.42 5.93 2.71
CA LEU A 16 0.50 4.93 3.23
C LEU A 16 1.47 5.60 4.20
N THR A 17 1.65 5.02 5.37
CA THR A 17 2.66 5.44 6.35
C THR A 17 3.60 4.28 6.61
N LEU A 18 4.91 4.56 6.59
CA LEU A 18 5.98 3.64 6.94
C LEU A 18 6.62 4.10 8.26
N GLY A 19 6.64 3.19 9.23
CA GLY A 19 7.26 3.43 10.53
C GLY A 19 8.80 3.37 10.51
N PRO A 20 9.42 3.56 11.68
CA PRO A 20 10.87 3.61 11.80
C PRO A 20 11.59 2.37 11.33
N SER A 21 12.80 2.58 10.82
CA SER A 21 13.65 1.52 10.24
C SER A 21 12.99 0.67 9.15
N GLY A 22 11.83 1.08 8.64
CA GLY A 22 11.05 0.34 7.67
C GLY A 22 11.61 0.41 6.26
N LYS A 23 11.26 -0.57 5.44
CA LYS A 23 11.55 -0.60 4.02
C LYS A 23 10.35 -1.15 3.25
N LEU A 24 9.85 -0.33 2.33
CA LEU A 24 8.76 -0.68 1.42
C LEU A 24 9.16 -0.33 -0.01
N ILE A 25 8.68 -1.13 -0.95
CA ILE A 25 8.85 -0.92 -2.40
C ILE A 25 7.45 -0.81 -2.99
N VAL A 26 7.16 0.29 -3.69
CA VAL A 26 5.96 0.37 -4.54
C VAL A 26 6.33 -0.26 -5.88
N GLU A 27 5.83 -1.47 -6.15
CA GLU A 27 6.18 -2.22 -7.36
C GLU A 27 5.37 -1.75 -8.57
N ASN A 28 4.08 -1.47 -8.36
CA ASN A 28 3.21 -0.95 -9.39
C ASN A 28 2.18 0.00 -8.80
N PHE A 29 2.06 1.19 -9.39
CA PHE A 29 0.98 2.11 -9.10
C PHE A 29 0.49 2.70 -10.41
N LEU A 30 -0.71 2.32 -10.81
CA LEU A 30 -1.38 2.79 -12.02
C LEU A 30 -2.77 3.28 -11.64
N PHE A 31 -3.05 4.54 -11.92
CA PHE A 31 -4.35 5.14 -11.66
C PHE A 31 -4.85 5.88 -12.91
N LYS A 32 -5.59 5.15 -13.75
CA LYS A 32 -6.30 5.66 -14.92
C LYS A 32 -7.75 5.12 -14.91
N PRO A 33 -8.63 5.68 -14.06
CA PRO A 33 -9.98 5.15 -13.88
C PRO A 33 -10.81 5.22 -15.17
N ASP A 34 -10.63 6.26 -15.99
CA ASP A 34 -11.35 6.44 -17.26
C ASP A 34 -11.01 5.35 -18.29
N GLU A 35 -9.80 4.80 -18.24
CA GLU A 35 -9.36 3.68 -19.08
C GLU A 35 -9.60 2.30 -18.41
N GLN A 36 -10.25 2.25 -17.23
CA GLN A 36 -10.38 1.06 -16.38
C GLN A 36 -9.03 0.39 -16.03
N LYS A 37 -7.93 1.15 -16.08
CA LYS A 37 -6.58 0.67 -15.79
C LYS A 37 -6.17 1.12 -14.41
N VAL A 38 -6.33 0.24 -13.43
CA VAL A 38 -5.97 0.50 -12.04
C VAL A 38 -5.21 -0.65 -11.39
N SER A 39 -4.14 -0.31 -10.69
CA SER A 39 -3.33 -1.27 -9.95
C SER A 39 -2.58 -0.58 -8.82
N PHE A 40 -2.54 -1.23 -7.66
CA PHE A 40 -1.72 -0.86 -6.53
C PHE A 40 -1.06 -2.14 -6.01
N LEU A 41 0.24 -2.26 -6.23
CA LEU A 41 1.06 -3.36 -5.74
C LEU A 41 2.26 -2.82 -5.00
N SER A 42 2.36 -3.17 -3.72
CA SER A 42 3.50 -2.80 -2.88
C SER A 42 4.09 -4.03 -2.20
N ARG A 43 5.40 -4.02 -1.97
CA ARG A 43 6.12 -5.04 -1.20
C ARG A 43 6.67 -4.42 0.08
N VAL A 44 6.21 -4.92 1.22
CA VAL A 44 6.76 -4.60 2.54
C VAL A 44 7.95 -5.53 2.77
N VAL A 45 9.15 -4.97 2.88
CA VAL A 45 10.37 -5.74 3.12
C VAL A 45 10.59 -5.92 4.62
N LYS A 46 10.39 -4.86 5.40
CA LYS A 46 10.43 -4.86 6.88
C LYS A 46 9.79 -3.60 7.47
N GLY A 47 9.48 -3.65 8.76
CA GLY A 47 8.89 -2.57 9.55
C GLY A 47 7.36 -2.57 9.51
N SER A 48 6.78 -1.55 10.14
CA SER A 48 5.32 -1.38 10.23
C SER A 48 4.81 -0.44 9.14
N VAL A 49 3.75 -0.84 8.44
CA VAL A 49 3.09 -0.08 7.38
C VAL A 49 1.62 0.07 7.70
N ALA A 50 1.14 1.31 7.83
CA ALA A 50 -0.28 1.61 7.87
C ALA A 50 -0.74 2.04 6.47
N PHE A 51 -1.82 1.45 5.97
CA PHE A 51 -2.39 1.81 4.67
C PHE A 51 -3.88 2.06 4.78
N MET A 52 -4.35 3.11 4.10
CA MET A 52 -5.75 3.45 3.95
C MET A 52 -6.07 3.54 2.45
N SER A 53 -7.07 2.77 2.02
CA SER A 53 -7.41 2.62 0.61
C SER A 53 -7.96 3.92 0.01
N GLY A 54 -7.49 4.24 -1.19
CA GLY A 54 -8.00 5.31 -2.03
C GLY A 54 -9.14 4.87 -2.95
N ALA A 55 -9.26 5.53 -4.10
CA ALA A 55 -10.24 5.21 -5.12
C ALA A 55 -10.03 3.80 -5.71
N ILE A 56 -8.79 3.34 -5.90
CA ILE A 56 -8.51 2.00 -6.47
C ILE A 56 -9.14 0.91 -5.61
N GLY A 57 -8.95 0.96 -4.29
CA GLY A 57 -9.52 -0.03 -3.37
C GLY A 57 -11.05 0.01 -3.26
N ARG A 58 -11.69 1.09 -3.71
CA ARG A 58 -13.16 1.20 -3.79
C ARG A 58 -13.70 0.65 -5.11
N ILE A 59 -13.11 1.04 -6.24
CA ILE A 59 -13.61 0.68 -7.58
C ILE A 59 -13.14 -0.70 -8.05
N SER A 60 -11.94 -1.12 -7.64
CA SER A 60 -11.38 -2.44 -7.93
C SER A 60 -10.64 -2.97 -6.70
N PRO A 61 -11.36 -3.52 -5.70
CA PRO A 61 -10.76 -4.02 -4.47
C PRO A 61 -9.66 -5.08 -4.70
N GLY A 62 -9.78 -5.91 -5.74
CA GLY A 62 -8.77 -6.91 -6.09
C GLY A 62 -7.47 -6.33 -6.67
N SER A 63 -7.48 -5.07 -7.09
CA SER A 63 -6.32 -4.36 -7.65
C SER A 63 -5.37 -3.81 -6.59
N VAL A 64 -5.71 -3.88 -5.30
CA VAL A 64 -4.85 -3.45 -4.20
C VAL A 64 -4.24 -4.67 -3.52
N GLN A 65 -2.91 -4.80 -3.63
CA GLN A 65 -2.16 -5.93 -3.11
C GLN A 65 -0.90 -5.47 -2.37
N PHE A 66 -0.65 -6.12 -1.24
CA PHE A 66 0.58 -6.00 -0.48
C PHE A 66 1.27 -7.36 -0.41
N LYS A 67 2.57 -7.38 -0.70
CA LYS A 67 3.41 -8.57 -0.55
C LYS A 67 4.32 -8.40 0.65
N THR A 68 4.45 -9.43 1.45
CA THR A 68 5.47 -9.56 2.50
C THR A 68 6.33 -10.79 2.17
N PRO A 69 7.45 -11.02 2.87
CA PRO A 69 8.25 -12.23 2.65
C PRO A 69 7.47 -13.54 2.87
N THR A 70 6.41 -13.50 3.68
CA THR A 70 5.66 -14.69 4.11
C THR A 70 4.26 -14.79 3.50
N ALA A 71 3.68 -13.69 3.00
CA ALA A 71 2.29 -13.67 2.56
C ALA A 71 2.03 -12.64 1.45
N THR A 72 0.92 -12.84 0.74
CA THR A 72 0.30 -11.82 -0.13
C THR A 72 -1.07 -11.47 0.43
N LEU A 73 -1.29 -10.18 0.62
CA LEU A 73 -2.48 -9.58 1.21
C LEU A 73 -3.26 -8.87 0.09
N GLY A 74 -4.45 -9.36 -0.24
CA GLY A 74 -5.40 -8.63 -1.09
C GLY A 74 -6.35 -7.80 -0.23
N LEU A 75 -6.58 -6.53 -0.59
CA LEU A 75 -7.34 -5.62 0.26
C LEU A 75 -8.72 -5.28 -0.28
N ARG A 76 -9.76 -5.73 0.43
CA ARG A 76 -11.16 -5.30 0.21
C ARG A 76 -11.57 -4.18 1.19
N GLY A 77 -10.91 -3.02 1.10
CA GLY A 77 -11.15 -1.82 1.94
C GLY A 77 -10.70 -1.97 3.41
N THR A 78 -10.86 -1.00 4.31
CA THR A 78 -10.62 0.46 4.17
C THR A 78 -9.27 0.86 4.77
N LYS A 79 -8.79 0.14 5.81
CA LYS A 79 -7.53 0.42 6.52
C LYS A 79 -6.90 -0.88 7.00
N ILE A 80 -5.58 -0.95 6.95
CA ILE A 80 -4.80 -2.07 7.48
C ILE A 80 -3.53 -1.57 8.16
N LEU A 81 -2.99 -2.42 9.04
CA LEU A 81 -1.64 -2.33 9.56
C LEU A 81 -0.92 -3.64 9.20
N ILE A 82 0.27 -3.54 8.61
CA ILE A 82 1.14 -4.67 8.27
C ILE A 82 2.41 -4.53 9.09
N GLU A 83 2.83 -5.59 9.76
CA GLU A 83 4.12 -5.65 10.45
C GLU A 83 4.93 -6.81 9.89
N VAL A 84 6.20 -6.53 9.59
CA VAL A 84 7.16 -7.50 9.09
C VAL A 84 8.46 -7.28 9.85
N GLU A 85 8.95 -8.32 10.51
CA GLU A 85 10.26 -8.31 11.20
C GLU A 85 11.42 -8.53 10.23
#